data_AF-A0A853SZ64-F1
#
_entry.id   AF-A0A853SZ64-F1
#
_cell.length_a   1.000
_cell.length_b   1.000
_cell.length_c   1.000
_cell.angle_alpha   90.00
_cell.angle_beta   90.00
_cell.angle_gamma   90.00
#
_symmetry.space_group_name_H-M   'P 1'
#
loop_
_entity.id
_entity.type
_entity.pdbx_description
1 polymer ?
#
loop_
_entity_poly.entity_id
_entity_poly.type
_entity_poly.pdbx_seq_one_letter_code
_entity_poly.pdbx_strand_id
1 'polypeptide(L)' 'MPDHEIHINDEELAALEVVRQRQGLVSIEQAAEWLVKSRLRKQSKNMTGRGRALYQVERKLK' A
#
# COMPACT_ATOMS: atom_id res chain seq x y z
N MET A 1 2.44 8.12 -10.97
CA MET A 1 3.06 6.81 -11.23
C MET A 1 3.00 6.62 -12.74
N PRO A 2 3.98 5.96 -13.38
CA PRO A 2 3.85 5.60 -14.79
C PRO A 2 2.60 4.74 -15.00
N ASP A 3 1.92 4.94 -16.13
CA ASP A 3 0.74 4.17 -16.50
C ASP A 3 1.18 2.79 -17.00
N HIS A 4 0.62 1.75 -16.40
CA HIS A 4 0.88 0.35 -16.75
C HIS A 4 -0.45 -0.33 -17.07
N GLU A 5 -0.56 -0.88 -18.26
CA GLU A 5 -1.70 -1.71 -18.63
C GLU A 5 -1.54 -3.12 -18.03
N ILE A 6 -2.58 -3.57 -17.34
CA ILE A 6 -2.67 -4.91 -16.77
C ILE A 6 -3.96 -5.53 -17.27
N HIS A 7 -3.85 -6.65 -17.96
CA HIS A 7 -5.02 -7.44 -18.34
C HIS A 7 -5.46 -8.26 -17.13
N ILE A 8 -6.71 -8.06 -16.71
CA ILE A 8 -7.34 -8.79 -15.62
C ILE A 8 -8.57 -9.52 -16.16
N ASN A 9 -8.84 -10.70 -15.61
CA ASN A 9 -10.04 -11.46 -15.93
C ASN A 9 -11.23 -11.01 -15.05
N ASP A 10 -12.42 -11.57 -15.32
CA ASP A 10 -13.66 -11.18 -14.62
C ASP A 10 -13.64 -11.51 -13.12
N GLU A 11 -12.94 -12.58 -12.72
CA GLU A 11 -12.80 -12.97 -11.31
C GLU A 11 -11.93 -11.97 -10.54
N GLU A 12 -10.81 -11.56 -11.14
CA GLU A 12 -9.92 -10.54 -10.61
C GLU A 12 -10.63 -9.19 -10.54
N LEU A 13 -11.44 -8.85 -11.54
CA LEU A 13 -12.28 -7.64 -11.53
C LEU A 13 -13.29 -7.65 -10.38
N ALA A 14 -13.96 -8.79 -10.15
CA ALA A 14 -14.89 -8.94 -9.03
C ALA A 14 -14.20 -8.78 -7.67
N ALA A 15 -12.98 -9.30 -7.52
CA ALA A 15 -12.18 -9.11 -6.31
C ALA A 15 -11.81 -7.63 -6.08
N LEU A 16 -11.46 -6.90 -7.13
CA LEU A 16 -11.17 -5.46 -7.06
C LEU A 16 -12.42 -4.65 -6.68
N GLU A 17 -13.60 -5.01 -7.21
CA GLU A 17 -14.86 -4.33 -6.88
C GLU A 17 -15.21 -4.48 -5.39
N VAL A 18 -15.00 -5.67 -4.81
CA VAL A 18 -15.17 -5.88 -3.36
C VAL A 18 -14.26 -4.96 -2.56
N VAL A 19 -13.01 -4.78 -2.99
CA VAL A 19 -12.07 -3.87 -2.31
C VAL A 19 -12.49 -2.42 -2.49
N ARG A 20 -12.91 -2.02 -3.70
CA ARG A 20 -13.40 -0.67 -4.00
C ARG A 20 -14.52 -0.27 -3.05
N GLN A 21 -15.54 -1.12 -2.91
CA GLN A 21 -16.69 -0.87 -2.03
C GLN A 21 -16.27 -0.81 -0.55
N ARG A 22 -15.44 -1.76 -0.09
CA ARG A 22 -14.98 -1.80 1.31
C ARG A 22 -14.15 -0.59 1.71
N GLN A 23 -13.38 -0.03 0.79
CA GLN A 23 -12.49 1.10 1.04
C GLN A 23 -13.12 2.45 0.62
N GLY A 24 -14.33 2.45 0.06
CA GLY A 24 -15.02 3.67 -0.40
C GLY A 24 -14.32 4.36 -1.56
N LEU A 25 -13.71 3.59 -2.47
CA LEU A 25 -12.91 4.12 -3.58
C LEU A 25 -13.77 4.43 -4.82
N VAL A 26 -13.30 5.39 -5.63
CA VAL A 26 -14.08 5.91 -6.75
C VAL A 26 -14.04 4.97 -7.95
N SER A 27 -12.92 4.28 -8.17
CA SER A 27 -12.73 3.44 -9.36
C SER A 27 -11.97 2.13 -9.05
N ILE A 28 -11.99 1.21 -10.01
CA ILE A 28 -11.26 -0.06 -9.95
C ILE A 28 -9.75 0.18 -9.94
N GLU A 29 -9.26 1.17 -10.70
CA GLU A 29 -7.85 1.55 -10.76
C GLU A 29 -7.36 2.02 -9.37
N GLN A 30 -8.19 2.78 -8.65
CA GLN A 30 -7.87 3.17 -7.28
C GLN A 30 -7.81 1.96 -6.34
N ALA A 31 -8.68 0.96 -6.52
CA ALA A 31 -8.65 -0.28 -5.74
C ALA A 31 -7.37 -1.09 -6.00
N ALA A 32 -6.97 -1.21 -7.26
CA ALA A 32 -5.72 -1.85 -7.65
C ALA A 32 -4.50 -1.12 -7.05
N GLU A 33 -4.44 0.21 -7.20
CA GLU A 33 -3.37 1.03 -6.62
C GLU A 33 -3.32 0.90 -5.09
N TRP A 34 -4.48 0.93 -4.45
CA TRP A 34 -4.60 0.77 -2.99
C TRP A 34 -4.07 -0.58 -2.52
N LEU A 35 -4.43 -1.68 -3.19
CA LEU A 35 -3.97 -3.03 -2.84
C LEU A 35 -2.45 -3.14 -2.94
N VAL A 36 -1.87 -2.68 -4.06
CA VAL A 36 -0.42 -2.70 -4.28
C VAL A 36 0.29 -1.90 -3.19
N LYS A 37 -0.15 -0.66 -2.93
CA LYS A 37 0.43 0.17 -1.86
C LYS A 37 0.30 -0.48 -0.49
N SER A 38 -0.85 -1.08 -0.18
CA SER A 38 -1.09 -1.78 1.09
C SER A 38 -0.17 -2.99 1.26
N ARG A 39 0.05 -3.77 0.21
CA ARG A 39 0.97 -4.90 0.23
C ARG A 39 2.42 -4.44 0.44
N LEU A 40 2.86 -3.42 -0.29
CA LEU A 40 4.19 -2.84 -0.17
C LEU A 40 4.46 -2.28 1.23
N ARG A 41 3.50 -1.54 1.81
CA ARG A 41 3.61 -1.05 3.20
C ARG A 41 3.76 -2.21 4.20
N LYS A 42 2.95 -3.26 4.06
CA LYS A 42 3.02 -4.45 4.92
C LYS A 42 4.36 -5.19 4.75
N GLN A 43 4.83 -5.35 3.51
CA GLN A 43 6.11 -6.00 3.22
C GLN A 43 7.29 -5.20 3.75
N SER A 44 7.30 -3.88 3.55
CA SER A 44 8.34 -2.99 4.07
C SER A 44 8.44 -3.10 5.59
N LYS A 45 7.30 -3.08 6.31
CA LYS A 45 7.25 -3.26 7.76
C LYS A 45 7.86 -4.60 8.21
N ASN A 46 7.60 -5.67 7.47
CA ASN A 46 8.14 -7.01 7.77
C ASN A 46 9.63 -7.13 7.44
N MET A 47 10.08 -6.51 6.35
CA MET A 47 11.47 -6.60 5.88
C MET A 47 12.44 -5.83 6.78
N THR A 48 12.05 -4.67 7.30
CA THR A 48 12.91 -3.89 8.20
C THR A 48 12.81 -4.35 9.66
N GLY A 49 11.97 -5.34 9.97
CA GLY A 49 11.90 -6.07 11.25
C GLY A 49 11.46 -5.28 12.49
N ARG A 50 11.55 -3.94 12.50
CA ARG A 50 11.18 -3.07 13.61
C ARG A 50 10.71 -1.74 13.01
N GLY A 51 9.54 -1.25 13.43
CA GLY A 51 9.24 0.17 13.21
C GLY A 51 10.43 0.97 13.73
N ARG A 52 11.02 1.83 12.90
CA ARG A 52 12.23 2.58 13.24
C ARG A 52 11.97 3.25 14.60
N ALA A 53 12.62 2.77 15.65
CA ALA A 53 12.52 3.40 16.95
C ALA A 53 13.20 4.76 16.83
N LEU A 54 12.47 5.82 17.15
CA LEU A 54 13.05 7.14 17.28
C LEU A 54 13.77 7.16 18.63
N TYR A 55 15.09 7.26 18.59
CA TYR A 55 15.90 7.45 19.79
C TYR A 55 16.06 8.94 20.04
N GLN A 56 15.84 9.36 21.28
CA GLN A 56 16.15 10.72 21.70
C GLN A 56 17.66 10.95 21.57
N VAL A 57 18.07 11.93 20.77
CA VAL A 57 19.47 12.35 20.64
C VAL A 57 19.71 13.50 21.60
N GLU A 58 20.54 13.27 22.63
CA GLU A 58 20.97 14.35 23.52
C GLU A 58 21.95 15.28 22.78
N ARG A 59 21.62 16.56 22.68
CA ARG A 59 22.56 17.57 22.20
C ARG A 59 23.64 17.76 23.27
N LYS A 60 24.88 17.39 22.97
CA LYS A 60 26.03 17.86 23.76
C LYS A 60 26.25 19.34 23.46
N LEU A 61 26.03 20.19 24.46
CA LEU A 61 26.53 21.56 24.46
C LEU A 61 28.07 21.50 24.48
N LYS A 62 28.70 22.22 23.55
CA LYS A 62 30.16 22.43 23.54
C LYS A 62 30.54 23.49 24.57
#